data_AF-A0A960D241-F1
#
_entry.id   AF-A0A960D241-F1
#
_cell.length_a   1.000
_cell.length_b   1.000
_cell.length_c   1.000
_cell.angle_alpha   90.00
_cell.angle_beta   90.00
_cell.angle_gamma   90.00
#
_symmetry.space_group_name_H-M   'P 1'
#
loop_
_entity.id
_entity.type
_entity.pdbx_description
1 polymer ?
#
loop_
_entity_poly.entity_id
_entity_poly.type
_entity_poly.pdbx_seq_one_letter_code
_entity_poly.pdbx_strand_id
1 'polypeptide(L)'
;MAGKESNLEESRDSGARQSVGLLDLATRLPSVVLDAPVILRGALTGLLALPTSKTSIGKVFQERAARYGDRVFIRFGAERLTYAEANATANRYAAALAGNGVGRGDVVGIMLRNSPDAVLLMLAAVKCGAVAGMLNYHQRGEVLAHSIGLLDAKALVAESDLVDAIKDSGADVDGLVTLEDFREQAADKPTDNPRSASQVQARDTAFYIFTSGTTGHPKASVMTHHRWLRALAA
;
A
#
# COMPACT_ATOMS: atom_id res chain seq x y z
N MET A 1 -19.43 -38.01 65.54
CA MET A 1 -20.23 -37.71 64.33
C MET A 1 -19.34 -36.86 63.43
N ALA A 2 -18.55 -37.42 62.50
CA ALA A 2 -18.91 -38.09 61.24
C ALA A 2 -19.31 -37.09 60.13
N GLY A 3 -18.40 -36.93 59.15
CA GLY A 3 -18.63 -36.57 57.74
C GLY A 3 -18.84 -35.07 57.45
N LYS A 4 -18.38 -34.48 56.35
CA LYS A 4 -17.76 -34.99 55.11
C LYS A 4 -17.31 -33.78 54.26
N GLU A 5 -16.11 -33.85 53.65
CA GLU A 5 -15.63 -33.34 52.33
C GLU A 5 -15.91 -31.85 51.92
N SER A 6 -15.05 -31.11 51.23
CA SER A 6 -14.18 -31.49 50.10
C SER A 6 -13.03 -30.49 49.90
N ASN A 7 -11.85 -31.05 49.58
CA ASN A 7 -10.71 -30.40 48.93
C ASN A 7 -11.08 -29.83 47.55
N LEU A 8 -10.31 -28.83 47.06
CA LEU A 8 -9.60 -28.87 45.76
C LEU A 8 -8.84 -27.55 45.51
N GLU A 9 -7.51 -27.66 45.52
CA GLU A 9 -6.57 -26.81 44.79
C GLU A 9 -6.77 -26.97 43.28
N GLU A 10 -6.56 -25.91 42.50
CA GLU A 10 -5.82 -25.92 41.20
C GLU A 10 -5.85 -24.50 40.61
N SER A 11 -4.72 -23.80 40.56
CA SER A 11 -3.69 -23.82 39.50
C SER A 11 -3.92 -22.70 38.47
N ARG A 12 -3.01 -21.72 38.52
CA ARG A 12 -2.85 -20.69 37.51
C ARG A 12 -2.16 -21.34 36.31
N ASP A 13 -2.89 -21.55 35.22
CA ASP A 13 -2.28 -21.93 33.94
C ASP A 13 -2.04 -20.70 33.06
N SER A 14 -0.81 -20.63 32.60
CA SER A 14 -0.25 -19.66 31.68
C SER A 14 -0.83 -19.83 30.27
N GLY A 15 -1.14 -18.72 29.59
CA GLY A 15 -1.60 -18.74 28.20
C GLY A 15 -0.55 -19.36 27.26
N ALA A 16 -0.67 -20.67 27.04
CA ALA A 16 0.15 -21.43 26.12
C ALA A 16 -0.11 -20.99 24.68
N ARG A 17 0.98 -20.80 23.92
CA ARG A 17 0.96 -20.67 22.46
C ARG A 17 0.21 -21.86 21.86
N GLN A 18 -0.99 -21.61 21.30
CA GLN A 18 -1.68 -22.61 20.52
C GLN A 18 -0.86 -22.92 19.26
N SER A 19 -0.26 -24.10 19.23
CA SER A 19 0.36 -24.63 18.02
C SER A 19 -0.73 -25.13 17.09
N VAL A 20 -0.73 -24.63 15.86
CA VAL A 20 -1.68 -25.08 14.84
C VAL A 20 -1.32 -26.52 14.46
N GLY A 21 -2.23 -27.45 14.75
CA GLY A 21 -2.06 -28.86 14.41
C GLY A 21 -2.29 -29.14 12.92
N LEU A 22 -1.71 -30.22 12.41
CA LEU A 22 -1.86 -30.66 11.00
C LEU A 22 -3.32 -30.85 10.58
N LEU A 23 -4.20 -31.21 11.52
CA LEU A 23 -5.63 -31.38 11.28
C LEU A 23 -6.35 -30.04 11.03
N ASP A 24 -5.86 -28.94 11.60
CA ASP A 24 -6.40 -27.59 11.42
C ASP A 24 -5.91 -26.95 10.10
N LEU A 25 -4.79 -27.46 9.57
CA LEU A 25 -4.34 -27.18 8.20
C LEU A 25 -5.17 -27.95 7.17
N ALA A 26 -5.60 -29.17 7.52
CA ALA A 26 -6.38 -30.03 6.64
C ALA A 26 -7.81 -29.51 6.40
N THR A 27 -8.44 -28.88 7.39
CA THR A 27 -9.76 -28.24 7.25
C THR A 27 -9.73 -26.96 6.39
N ARG A 28 -8.54 -26.37 6.20
CA ARG A 28 -8.28 -25.23 5.30
C ARG A 28 -7.81 -25.62 3.90
N LEU A 29 -7.61 -26.92 3.62
CA LEU A 29 -7.20 -27.42 2.31
C LEU A 29 -8.09 -26.95 1.13
N PRO A 30 -9.44 -26.86 1.24
CA PRO A 30 -10.26 -26.50 0.08
C PRO A 30 -9.97 -25.10 -0.45
N SER A 31 -9.73 -24.12 0.43
CA SER A 31 -9.38 -22.75 0.02
C SER A 31 -7.93 -22.63 -0.43
N VAL A 32 -7.00 -23.31 0.26
CA VAL A 32 -5.57 -23.28 -0.10
C VAL A 32 -5.30 -23.92 -1.47
N VAL A 33 -6.03 -24.98 -1.84
CA VAL A 33 -5.91 -25.60 -3.18
C VAL A 33 -6.45 -24.68 -4.28
N LEU A 34 -7.54 -23.96 -4.02
CA LEU A 34 -8.09 -22.97 -4.97
C LEU A 34 -7.15 -21.78 -5.18
N ASP A 35 -6.45 -21.37 -4.12
CA ASP A 35 -5.50 -20.26 -4.15
C ASP A 35 -4.08 -20.69 -4.58
N ALA A 36 -3.77 -21.99 -4.61
CA ALA A 36 -2.45 -22.53 -4.95
C ALA A 36 -1.88 -21.99 -6.28
N PRO A 37 -2.64 -21.80 -7.38
CA PRO A 37 -2.12 -21.21 -8.61
C PRO A 37 -1.74 -19.72 -8.45
N VAL A 38 -2.43 -18.99 -7.58
CA VAL A 38 -2.15 -17.58 -7.28
C VAL A 38 -0.92 -17.46 -6.40
N ILE A 39 -0.84 -18.30 -5.35
CA ILE A 39 0.30 -18.38 -4.43
C ILE A 39 1.56 -18.79 -5.19
N LEU A 40 1.50 -19.85 -6.01
CA LEU A 40 2.66 -20.32 -6.78
C LEU A 40 3.15 -19.28 -7.79
N ARG A 41 2.24 -18.53 -8.43
CA ARG A 41 2.64 -17.43 -9.34
C ARG A 41 3.21 -16.23 -8.60
N GLY A 42 2.64 -15.87 -7.44
CA GLY A 42 3.20 -14.86 -6.55
C GLY A 42 4.63 -15.23 -6.18
N ALA A 43 4.82 -16.47 -5.72
CA ALA A 43 6.10 -17.07 -5.38
C ALA A 43 7.11 -16.94 -6.53
N LEU A 44 6.76 -17.42 -7.73
CA LEU A 44 7.63 -17.33 -8.91
C LEU A 44 7.98 -15.89 -9.29
N THR A 45 7.01 -14.97 -9.22
CA THR A 45 7.24 -13.55 -9.55
C THR A 45 8.24 -12.92 -8.57
N GLY A 46 8.10 -13.16 -7.27
CA GLY A 46 9.00 -12.61 -6.26
C GLY A 46 10.37 -13.27 -6.25
N LEU A 47 10.45 -14.60 -6.42
CA LEU A 47 11.73 -15.34 -6.39
C LEU A 47 12.62 -15.03 -7.60
N LEU A 48 12.01 -14.79 -8.77
CA LEU A 48 12.73 -14.53 -10.02
C LEU A 48 13.03 -13.03 -10.26
N ALA A 49 12.47 -12.13 -9.45
CA ALA A 49 12.73 -10.70 -9.59
C ALA A 49 14.14 -10.36 -9.08
N LEU A 50 15.14 -10.37 -9.96
CA LEU A 50 16.46 -9.82 -9.65
C LEU A 50 16.36 -8.30 -9.37
N PRO A 51 17.19 -7.71 -8.48
CA PRO A 51 17.11 -6.27 -8.17
C PRO A 51 17.22 -5.35 -9.40
N THR A 52 17.95 -5.75 -10.43
CA THR A 52 18.10 -5.00 -11.69
C THR A 52 17.02 -5.30 -12.73
N SER A 53 16.14 -6.27 -12.47
CA SER A 53 15.05 -6.60 -13.38
C SER A 53 14.06 -5.44 -13.49
N LYS A 54 13.49 -5.26 -14.69
CA LYS A 54 12.40 -4.32 -14.94
C LYS A 54 11.07 -4.93 -14.49
N THR A 55 11.00 -5.35 -13.23
CA THR A 55 9.82 -5.92 -12.59
C THR A 55 9.47 -5.06 -11.39
N SER A 56 8.34 -4.37 -11.48
CA SER A 56 7.83 -3.44 -10.47
C SER A 56 6.39 -3.80 -10.10
N ILE A 57 5.90 -3.22 -9.01
CA ILE A 57 4.50 -3.38 -8.57
C ILE A 57 3.55 -2.89 -9.66
N GLY A 58 3.84 -1.73 -10.25
CA GLY A 58 3.05 -1.16 -11.35
C GLY A 58 3.00 -2.07 -12.58
N LYS A 59 4.14 -2.67 -12.96
CA LYS A 59 4.22 -3.62 -14.08
C LYS A 59 3.42 -4.90 -13.82
N VAL A 60 3.58 -5.49 -12.64
CA VAL A 60 2.81 -6.71 -12.27
C VAL A 60 1.31 -6.41 -12.25
N PHE A 61 0.91 -5.24 -11.75
CA PHE A 61 -0.49 -4.85 -11.72
C PHE A 61 -1.09 -4.67 -13.13
N GLN A 62 -0.42 -3.96 -14.05
CA GLN A 62 -0.93 -3.80 -15.42
C GLN A 62 -1.02 -5.13 -16.19
N GLU A 63 -0.07 -6.04 -15.98
CA GLU A 63 -0.11 -7.38 -16.60
C GLU A 63 -1.29 -8.20 -16.09
N ARG A 64 -1.57 -8.11 -14.78
CA ARG A 64 -2.77 -8.71 -14.18
C ARG A 64 -4.04 -8.08 -14.70
N ALA A 65 -4.07 -6.75 -14.85
CA ALA A 65 -5.24 -6.06 -15.38
C ALA A 65 -5.54 -6.42 -16.83
N ALA A 66 -4.51 -6.58 -17.66
CA ALA A 66 -4.68 -7.06 -19.03
C ALA A 66 -5.21 -8.50 -19.07
N ARG A 67 -4.83 -9.35 -18.11
CA ARG A 67 -5.20 -10.77 -18.09
C ARG A 67 -6.54 -11.07 -17.40
N TYR A 68 -6.90 -10.27 -16.41
CA TYR A 68 -8.04 -10.51 -15.52
C TYR A 68 -8.95 -9.28 -15.41
N GLY A 69 -9.06 -8.52 -16.50
CA GLY A 69 -9.74 -7.21 -16.53
C GLY A 69 -11.08 -7.21 -15.81
N ASP A 70 -11.94 -8.19 -16.09
CA ASP A 70 -13.31 -8.27 -15.55
C ASP A 70 -13.40 -8.77 -14.09
N ARG A 71 -12.28 -9.21 -13.49
CA ARG A 71 -12.29 -9.66 -12.10
C ARG A 71 -12.29 -8.47 -11.16
N VAL A 72 -13.00 -8.59 -10.04
CA VAL A 72 -12.99 -7.58 -8.98
C VAL A 72 -11.58 -7.48 -8.37
N PHE A 73 -11.03 -6.27 -8.35
CA PHE A 73 -9.76 -5.92 -7.70
C PHE A 73 -9.96 -5.31 -6.32
N ILE A 74 -10.88 -4.33 -6.19
CA ILE A 74 -11.20 -3.67 -4.91
C ILE A 74 -12.66 -3.91 -4.55
N ARG A 75 -12.90 -4.21 -3.27
CA ARG A 75 -14.22 -4.18 -2.63
C ARG A 75 -14.14 -3.20 -1.46
N PHE A 76 -14.95 -2.15 -1.50
CA PHE A 76 -14.95 -1.12 -0.46
C PHE A 76 -16.39 -0.70 -0.16
N GLY A 77 -16.94 -1.16 0.96
CA GLY A 77 -18.38 -1.03 1.22
C GLY A 77 -19.21 -1.69 0.12
N ALA A 78 -20.08 -0.90 -0.53
CA ALA A 78 -20.88 -1.33 -1.67
C ALA A 78 -20.14 -1.24 -3.02
N GLU A 79 -19.03 -0.50 -3.08
CA GLU A 79 -18.26 -0.28 -4.30
C GLU A 79 -17.46 -1.53 -4.68
N ARG A 80 -17.41 -1.81 -5.98
CA ARG A 80 -16.58 -2.84 -6.58
C ARG A 80 -15.88 -2.24 -7.79
N LEU A 81 -14.56 -2.30 -7.81
CA LEU A 81 -13.76 -1.95 -8.98
C LEU A 81 -13.11 -3.20 -9.54
N THR A 82 -13.27 -3.41 -10.83
CA THR A 82 -12.56 -4.45 -11.58
C THR A 82 -11.09 -4.09 -11.76
N TYR A 83 -10.26 -5.07 -12.13
CA TYR A 83 -8.86 -4.80 -12.46
C TYR A 83 -8.72 -3.82 -13.64
N ALA A 84 -9.60 -3.91 -14.65
CA ALA A 84 -9.58 -3.01 -15.80
C ALA A 84 -9.88 -1.56 -15.38
N GLU A 85 -10.94 -1.34 -14.60
CA GLU A 85 -11.32 -0.02 -14.08
C GLU A 85 -10.24 0.56 -13.17
N ALA A 86 -9.74 -0.24 -12.22
CA ALA A 86 -8.68 0.20 -11.32
C ALA A 86 -7.40 0.58 -12.09
N ASN A 87 -7.02 -0.18 -13.12
CA ASN A 87 -5.85 0.14 -13.92
C ASN A 87 -6.06 1.40 -14.77
N ALA A 88 -7.24 1.59 -15.35
CA ALA A 88 -7.60 2.81 -16.07
C ALA A 88 -7.50 4.04 -15.15
N THR A 89 -8.09 3.98 -13.94
CA THR A 89 -8.03 5.09 -12.97
C THR A 89 -6.61 5.35 -12.49
N ALA A 90 -5.85 4.32 -12.13
CA ALA A 90 -4.45 4.48 -11.74
C ALA A 90 -3.59 5.08 -12.86
N ASN A 91 -3.89 4.76 -14.13
CA ASN A 91 -3.19 5.34 -15.28
C ASN A 91 -3.56 6.82 -15.49
N ARG A 92 -4.83 7.20 -15.29
CA ARG A 92 -5.26 8.62 -15.29
C ARG A 92 -4.53 9.41 -14.21
N TYR A 93 -4.46 8.87 -12.98
CA TYR A 93 -3.72 9.47 -11.88
C TYR A 93 -2.23 9.56 -12.18
N ALA A 94 -1.63 8.53 -12.79
CA ALA A 94 -0.22 8.57 -13.17
C ALA A 94 0.07 9.67 -14.21
N ALA A 95 -0.82 9.83 -15.19
CA ALA A 95 -0.73 10.89 -16.18
C ALA A 95 -0.94 12.30 -15.58
N ALA A 96 -1.81 12.44 -14.58
CA ALA A 96 -1.96 13.70 -13.83
C ALA A 96 -0.69 14.02 -13.02
N LEU A 97 -0.15 13.06 -12.27
CA LEU A 97 1.13 13.21 -11.55
C LEU A 97 2.27 13.61 -12.49
N ALA A 98 2.41 12.92 -13.63
CA ALA A 98 3.42 13.24 -14.63
C ALA A 98 3.23 14.65 -15.23
N GLY A 99 1.97 15.08 -15.44
CA GLY A 99 1.64 16.45 -15.85
C GLY A 99 2.04 17.51 -14.82
N ASN A 100 2.03 17.15 -13.54
CA ASN A 100 2.51 17.98 -12.43
C ASN A 100 4.03 17.84 -12.19
N GLY A 101 4.75 17.21 -13.11
CA GLY A 101 6.20 17.10 -13.08
C GLY A 101 6.76 15.97 -12.22
N VAL A 102 5.93 15.03 -11.77
CA VAL A 102 6.37 13.84 -11.03
C VAL A 102 6.99 12.81 -11.98
N GLY A 103 8.19 12.35 -11.67
CA GLY A 103 8.93 11.35 -12.43
C GLY A 103 9.56 10.27 -11.55
N ARG A 104 10.55 9.58 -12.10
CA ARG A 104 11.23 8.47 -11.43
C ARG A 104 12.12 8.98 -10.29
N GLY A 105 11.89 8.48 -9.08
CA GLY A 105 12.65 8.85 -7.88
C GLY A 105 12.05 10.00 -7.09
N ASP A 106 11.13 10.77 -7.67
CA ASP A 106 10.36 11.78 -6.94
C ASP A 106 9.44 11.12 -5.92
N VAL A 107 9.00 11.88 -4.93
CA VAL A 107 8.10 11.41 -3.87
C VAL A 107 6.73 12.03 -4.05
N VAL A 108 5.69 11.19 -4.00
CA VAL A 108 4.29 11.63 -3.92
C VAL A 108 3.79 11.33 -2.53
N GLY A 109 3.57 12.38 -1.74
CA GLY A 109 2.94 12.26 -0.44
C GLY A 109 1.46 11.94 -0.59
N ILE A 110 0.97 10.98 0.20
CA ILE A 110 -0.42 10.54 0.19
C ILE A 110 -0.92 10.56 1.63
N MET A 111 -1.80 11.50 1.95
CA MET A 111 -2.45 11.63 3.25
C MET A 111 -3.95 11.41 3.10
N LEU A 112 -4.33 10.15 2.88
CA LEU A 112 -5.71 9.72 2.67
C LEU A 112 -6.07 8.64 3.70
N ARG A 113 -7.36 8.56 4.05
CA ARG A 113 -7.96 7.44 4.77
C ARG A 113 -8.03 6.21 3.86
N ASN A 114 -8.28 5.06 4.47
CA ASN A 114 -8.48 3.81 3.74
C ASN A 114 -9.65 3.97 2.75
N SER A 115 -9.33 3.96 1.46
CA SER A 115 -10.25 4.17 0.35
C SER A 115 -9.69 3.53 -0.92
N PRO A 116 -10.50 3.29 -1.97
CA PRO A 116 -9.99 2.89 -3.27
C PRO A 116 -8.94 3.86 -3.80
N ASP A 117 -9.15 5.17 -3.66
CA ASP A 117 -8.23 6.20 -4.11
C ASP A 117 -6.84 6.12 -3.46
N ALA A 118 -6.75 5.81 -2.18
CA ALA A 118 -5.46 5.61 -1.53
C ALA A 118 -4.64 4.51 -2.24
N VAL A 119 -5.29 3.42 -2.65
CA VAL A 119 -4.65 2.33 -3.39
C VAL A 119 -4.34 2.74 -4.83
N LEU A 120 -5.28 3.41 -5.51
CA LEU A 120 -5.13 3.79 -6.91
C LEU A 120 -4.06 4.88 -7.11
N LEU A 121 -3.98 5.85 -6.20
CA LEU A 121 -2.96 6.89 -6.21
C LEU A 121 -1.57 6.33 -5.86
N MET A 122 -1.51 5.38 -4.92
CA MET A 122 -0.29 4.62 -4.65
C MET A 122 0.18 3.88 -5.90
N LEU A 123 -0.73 3.17 -6.59
CA LEU A 123 -0.41 2.46 -7.85
C LEU A 123 0.03 3.43 -8.95
N ALA A 124 -0.57 4.61 -9.01
CA ALA A 124 -0.21 5.66 -9.95
C ALA A 124 1.22 6.19 -9.73
N ALA A 125 1.56 6.54 -8.50
CA ALA A 125 2.90 7.01 -8.15
C ALA A 125 3.97 5.98 -8.54
N VAL A 126 3.76 4.72 -8.17
CA VAL A 126 4.75 3.67 -8.49
C VAL A 126 4.78 3.30 -9.98
N LYS A 127 3.72 3.58 -10.76
CA LYS A 127 3.72 3.49 -12.23
C LYS A 127 4.51 4.65 -12.86
N CYS A 128 4.60 5.82 -12.23
CA CYS A 128 5.52 6.89 -12.62
C CYS A 128 6.98 6.54 -12.32
N GLY A 129 7.22 5.52 -11.49
CA GLY A 129 8.54 5.24 -10.90
C GLY A 129 8.85 6.16 -9.71
N ALA A 130 7.85 6.88 -9.23
CA ALA A 130 7.92 7.70 -8.02
C ALA A 130 7.73 6.82 -6.77
N VAL A 131 8.12 7.36 -5.63
CA VAL A 131 7.93 6.77 -4.31
C VAL A 131 6.57 7.23 -3.75
N ALA A 132 5.72 6.30 -3.35
CA ALA A 132 4.51 6.63 -2.60
C ALA A 132 4.85 6.82 -1.11
N GLY A 133 4.79 8.06 -0.63
CA GLY A 133 4.99 8.44 0.77
C GLY A 133 3.68 8.38 1.54
N MET A 134 3.46 7.31 2.29
CA MET A 134 2.18 7.06 2.96
C MET A 134 2.15 7.76 4.33
N LEU A 135 1.48 8.91 4.41
CA LEU A 135 1.34 9.68 5.64
C LEU A 135 0.15 9.17 6.48
N ASN A 136 0.30 9.18 7.80
CA ASN A 136 -0.77 8.80 8.69
C ASN A 136 -1.72 9.98 8.92
N TYR A 137 -2.95 9.86 8.44
CA TYR A 137 -3.98 10.89 8.53
C TYR A 137 -4.42 11.26 9.96
N HIS A 138 -3.96 10.54 10.99
CA HIS A 138 -4.14 10.90 12.40
C HIS A 138 -3.06 11.83 12.97
N GLN A 139 -1.92 12.00 12.29
CA GLN A 139 -0.82 12.84 12.79
C GLN A 139 -1.21 14.32 12.73
N ARG A 140 -0.78 15.09 13.73
CA ARG A 140 -1.03 16.55 13.86
C ARG A 140 0.24 17.23 14.38
N GLY A 141 0.31 18.56 14.23
CA GLY A 141 1.37 19.39 14.78
C GLY A 141 2.77 18.95 14.33
N GLU A 142 3.75 19.05 15.24
CA GLU A 142 5.16 18.76 14.96
C GLU A 142 5.43 17.35 14.41
N VAL A 143 4.63 16.35 14.82
CA VAL A 143 4.77 14.96 14.33
C VAL A 143 4.41 14.85 12.85
N LEU A 144 3.36 15.56 12.43
CA LEU A 144 2.98 15.62 11.02
C LEU A 144 4.01 16.42 10.22
N ALA A 145 4.44 17.58 10.72
CA ALA A 145 5.44 18.40 10.07
C ALA A 145 6.76 17.67 9.87
N HIS A 146 7.20 16.91 10.88
CA HIS A 146 8.37 16.05 10.77
C HIS A 146 8.21 14.98 9.68
N SER A 147 7.05 14.31 9.63
CA SER A 147 6.81 13.25 8.65
C SER A 147 6.75 13.80 7.22
N ILE A 148 6.11 14.95 7.03
CA ILE A 148 6.07 15.66 5.75
C ILE A 148 7.48 16.09 5.33
N GLY A 149 8.25 16.72 6.24
CA GLY A 149 9.61 17.16 5.95
C GLY A 149 10.57 16.03 5.60
N LEU A 150 10.35 14.81 6.13
CA LEU A 150 11.12 13.63 5.74
C LEU A 150 10.83 13.15 4.31
N LEU A 151 9.69 13.50 3.73
CA LEU A 151 9.32 13.07 2.38
C LEU A 151 9.97 13.90 1.28
N ASP A 152 10.20 15.20 1.51
CA ASP A 152 10.61 16.15 0.46
C ASP A 152 9.76 15.95 -0.82
N ALA A 153 8.43 15.95 -0.63
CA ALA A 153 7.50 15.48 -1.65
C ALA A 153 7.36 16.48 -2.80
N LYS A 154 7.41 15.97 -4.04
CA LYS A 154 7.17 16.75 -5.26
C LYS A 154 5.70 17.16 -5.39
N ALA A 155 4.81 16.33 -4.85
CA ALA A 155 3.38 16.57 -4.78
C ALA A 155 2.81 15.91 -3.52
N LEU A 156 1.81 16.52 -2.90
CA LEU A 156 1.10 15.99 -1.75
C LEU A 156 -0.40 15.96 -2.05
N VAL A 157 -1.02 14.78 -2.03
CA VAL A 157 -2.47 14.63 -2.18
C VAL A 157 -3.10 14.28 -0.84
N ALA A 158 -4.08 15.07 -0.42
CA ALA A 158 -4.78 14.89 0.84
C ALA A 158 -6.30 15.03 0.66
N GLU A 159 -7.08 14.44 1.55
CA GLU A 159 -8.53 14.74 1.59
C GLU A 159 -8.75 16.18 2.04
N SER A 160 -9.79 16.82 1.53
CA SER A 160 -10.09 18.23 1.81
C SER A 160 -10.14 18.56 3.31
N ASP A 161 -10.69 17.66 4.15
CA ASP A 161 -10.79 17.83 5.61
C ASP A 161 -9.46 17.57 6.36
N LEU A 162 -8.41 17.10 5.67
CA LEU A 162 -7.07 16.90 6.22
C LEU A 162 -6.11 18.04 5.88
N VAL A 163 -6.49 18.94 4.96
CA VAL A 163 -5.65 20.08 4.53
C VAL A 163 -5.32 21.02 5.69
N ASP A 164 -6.29 21.31 6.56
CA ASP A 164 -6.07 22.20 7.69
C ASP A 164 -5.05 21.60 8.67
N ALA A 165 -5.10 20.29 8.91
CA ALA A 165 -4.09 19.61 9.72
C ALA A 165 -2.66 19.75 9.16
N ILE A 166 -2.51 19.73 7.82
CA ILE A 166 -1.22 19.94 7.14
C ILE A 166 -0.76 21.38 7.33
N LYS A 167 -1.63 22.37 7.08
CA LYS A 167 -1.32 23.79 7.25
C LYS A 167 -0.96 24.13 8.69
N ASP A 168 -1.76 23.67 9.64
CA ASP A 168 -1.59 23.91 11.08
C ASP A 168 -0.34 23.21 11.64
N SER A 169 0.19 22.20 10.95
CA SER A 169 1.44 21.55 11.35
C SER A 169 2.66 22.47 11.20
N GLY A 170 2.57 23.52 10.36
CA GLY A 170 3.71 24.39 10.03
C GLY A 170 4.72 23.75 9.06
N ALA A 171 4.36 22.63 8.43
CA ALA A 171 5.18 22.02 7.39
C ALA A 171 5.25 22.94 6.16
N ASP A 172 6.44 23.05 5.57
CA ASP A 172 6.60 23.63 4.24
C ASP A 172 6.17 22.58 3.20
N VAL A 173 5.16 22.90 2.39
CA VAL A 173 4.56 21.95 1.44
C VAL A 173 4.33 22.61 0.10
N ASP A 174 5.10 22.17 -0.88
CA ASP A 174 4.84 22.44 -2.28
C ASP A 174 3.92 21.39 -2.90
N GLY A 175 3.12 21.82 -3.88
CA GLY A 175 2.29 20.90 -4.66
C GLY A 175 1.20 20.18 -3.87
N LEU A 176 0.71 20.77 -2.77
CA LEU A 176 -0.48 20.28 -2.06
C LEU A 176 -1.72 20.44 -2.94
N VAL A 177 -2.46 19.35 -3.13
CA VAL A 177 -3.73 19.31 -3.86
C VAL A 177 -4.74 18.45 -3.10
N THR A 178 -6.00 18.85 -3.12
CA THR A 178 -7.07 18.02 -2.55
C THR A 178 -7.30 16.79 -3.42
N LEU A 179 -7.82 15.70 -2.85
CA LEU A 179 -8.18 14.51 -3.62
C LEU A 179 -9.24 14.84 -4.67
N GLU A 180 -10.19 15.72 -4.34
CA GLU A 180 -11.25 16.17 -5.24
C GLU A 180 -10.66 16.90 -6.47
N ASP A 181 -9.84 17.92 -6.26
CA ASP A 181 -9.19 18.66 -7.35
C ASP A 181 -8.27 17.75 -8.17
N PHE A 182 -7.56 16.82 -7.51
CA PHE A 182 -6.69 15.88 -8.19
C PHE A 182 -7.47 14.90 -9.08
N ARG A 183 -8.65 14.46 -8.64
CA ARG A 183 -9.57 13.65 -9.47
C ARG A 183 -10.04 14.42 -10.70
N GLU A 184 -10.39 15.69 -10.55
CA GLU A 184 -10.78 16.55 -11.67
C GLU A 184 -9.64 16.71 -12.68
N GLN A 185 -8.40 16.95 -12.21
CA GLN A 185 -7.21 17.02 -13.06
C GLN A 185 -6.95 15.72 -13.83
N ALA A 186 -7.31 14.58 -13.22
CA ALA A 186 -7.11 13.26 -13.81
C ALA A 186 -8.28 12.81 -14.71
N ALA A 187 -9.46 13.43 -14.61
CA ALA A 187 -10.70 12.94 -15.20
C ALA A 187 -10.57 12.65 -16.70
N ASP A 188 -9.92 13.54 -17.46
CA ASP A 188 -9.74 13.43 -18.92
C ASP A 188 -8.36 12.92 -19.34
N LYS A 189 -7.53 12.45 -18.40
CA LYS A 189 -6.20 11.92 -18.74
C LYS A 189 -6.28 10.57 -19.45
N PRO A 190 -5.26 10.17 -20.22
CA PRO A 190 -5.23 8.86 -20.87
C PRO A 190 -5.34 7.69 -19.88
N THR A 191 -5.98 6.61 -20.31
CA THR A 191 -6.13 5.37 -19.52
C THR A 191 -5.07 4.32 -19.85
N ASP A 192 -4.23 4.57 -20.87
CA ASP A 192 -3.15 3.65 -21.26
C ASP A 192 -2.05 3.58 -20.20
N ASN A 193 -1.38 2.43 -20.11
CA ASN A 193 -0.28 2.28 -19.16
C ASN A 193 0.84 3.26 -19.51
N PRO A 194 1.34 4.05 -18.54
CA PRO A 194 2.38 5.02 -18.82
C PRO A 194 3.68 4.32 -19.19
N ARG A 195 4.42 4.88 -20.15
CA ARG A 195 5.70 4.32 -20.62
C ARG A 195 6.71 4.13 -19.48
N SER A 196 6.67 5.01 -18.47
CA SER A 196 7.49 4.96 -17.26
C SER A 196 7.39 3.63 -16.52
N ALA A 197 6.21 3.02 -16.44
CA ALA A 197 5.97 1.80 -15.68
C ALA A 197 6.86 0.62 -16.15
N SER A 198 7.17 0.60 -17.46
CA SER A 198 8.05 -0.41 -18.06
C SER A 198 9.55 -0.20 -17.79
N GLN A 199 9.94 0.99 -17.30
CA GLN A 199 11.33 1.37 -17.03
C GLN A 199 11.69 1.24 -15.53
N VAL A 200 10.70 1.12 -14.65
CA VAL A 200 10.89 0.97 -13.21
C VAL A 200 11.61 -0.34 -12.89
N GLN A 201 12.67 -0.27 -12.08
CA GLN A 201 13.49 -1.41 -11.69
C GLN A 201 13.06 -1.93 -10.32
N ALA A 202 13.28 -3.21 -10.08
CA ALA A 202 12.93 -3.83 -8.80
C ALA A 202 13.68 -3.20 -7.61
N ARG A 203 14.91 -2.70 -7.83
CA ARG A 203 15.69 -2.00 -6.79
C ARG A 203 15.17 -0.59 -6.46
N ASP A 204 14.33 0.00 -7.30
CA ASP A 204 13.83 1.34 -7.08
C ASP A 204 12.95 1.36 -5.82
N THR A 205 13.01 2.46 -5.07
CA THR A 205 12.14 2.66 -3.91
C THR A 205 10.70 2.77 -4.38
N ALA A 206 9.80 2.02 -3.73
CA ALA A 206 8.37 2.04 -4.00
C ALA A 206 7.61 2.82 -2.94
N PHE A 207 7.99 2.66 -1.66
CA PHE A 207 7.25 3.26 -0.54
C PHE A 207 8.16 3.87 0.51
N TYR A 208 7.66 4.97 1.09
CA TYR A 208 8.00 5.37 2.44
C TYR A 208 6.80 5.08 3.35
N ILE A 209 7.00 4.22 4.33
CA ILE A 209 5.99 3.87 5.34
C ILE A 209 6.49 4.35 6.70
N PHE A 210 5.76 5.24 7.34
CA PHE A 210 6.16 5.78 8.63
C PHE A 210 5.85 4.81 9.77
N THR A 211 6.83 4.60 10.64
CA THR A 211 6.66 3.86 11.89
C THR A 211 6.93 4.76 13.08
N SER A 212 6.32 4.46 14.23
CA SER A 212 6.66 5.14 15.48
C SER A 212 8.12 4.90 15.81
N GLY A 213 8.93 5.95 15.80
CA GLY A 213 10.33 5.85 16.18
C GLY A 213 10.49 5.68 17.69
N THR A 214 11.53 4.96 18.11
CA THR A 214 11.90 4.81 19.52
C THR A 214 12.29 6.13 20.19
N THR A 215 12.61 7.15 19.38
CA THR A 215 13.01 8.50 19.79
C THR A 215 11.84 9.49 19.79
N GLY A 216 10.59 9.03 19.67
CA GLY A 216 9.38 9.86 19.67
C GLY A 216 8.94 10.36 18.29
N HIS A 217 9.87 10.65 17.38
CA HIS A 217 9.54 11.06 16.02
C HIS A 217 9.44 9.89 15.03
N PRO A 218 8.48 9.91 14.08
CA PRO A 218 8.34 8.88 13.05
C PRO A 218 9.58 8.73 12.18
N LYS A 219 9.84 7.52 11.70
CA LYS A 219 10.90 7.24 10.71
C LYS A 219 10.31 6.67 9.44
N ALA A 220 10.81 7.11 8.28
CA ALA A 220 10.42 6.56 6.99
C ALA A 220 11.09 5.19 6.76
N SER A 221 10.32 4.12 6.83
CA SER A 221 10.76 2.79 6.40
C SER A 221 10.80 2.74 4.88
N VAL A 222 12.00 2.56 4.33
CA VAL A 222 12.24 2.50 2.89
C VAL A 222 11.97 1.11 2.36
N MET A 223 10.97 0.99 1.48
CA MET A 223 10.61 -0.28 0.84
C MET A 223 10.84 -0.18 -0.66
N THR A 224 11.64 -1.11 -1.21
CA THR A 224 11.82 -1.23 -2.66
C THR A 224 10.77 -2.12 -3.29
N HIS A 225 10.58 -1.98 -4.60
CA HIS A 225 9.71 -2.87 -5.38
C HIS A 225 10.07 -4.35 -5.19
N HIS A 226 11.37 -4.67 -5.19
CA HIS A 226 11.90 -6.02 -5.01
C HIS A 226 11.50 -6.60 -3.66
N ARG A 227 11.70 -5.85 -2.57
CA ARG A 227 11.36 -6.30 -1.21
C ARG A 227 9.86 -6.54 -1.09
N TRP A 228 9.04 -5.66 -1.64
CA TRP A 228 7.60 -5.81 -1.65
C TRP A 228 7.14 -7.04 -2.43
N LEU A 229 7.62 -7.21 -3.67
CA LEU A 229 7.27 -8.35 -4.52
C LEU A 229 7.73 -9.68 -3.92
N ARG A 230 8.88 -9.71 -3.23
CA ARG A 230 9.34 -10.88 -2.48
C ARG A 230 8.47 -11.20 -1.27
N ALA A 231 7.94 -10.20 -0.58
CA ALA A 231 7.03 -10.44 0.54
C ALA A 231 5.70 -11.07 0.08
N LEU A 232 5.24 -10.76 -1.14
CA LEU A 232 4.04 -11.37 -1.75
C LEU A 232 4.27 -12.80 -2.26
N ALA A 233 5.52 -13.27 -2.25
CA ALA A 233 5.94 -14.58 -2.72
C ALA A 233 6.13 -15.61 -1.59
N ALA A 234 6.10 -15.16 -0.33
CA ALA A 234 6.24 -15.96 0.87
C ALA A 234 4.86 -16.24 1.49
#